data_AF-M1CFV0-F1
#
_entry.id   AF-M1CFV0-F1
#
_cell.length_a   1.000
_cell.length_b   1.000
_cell.length_c   1.000
_cell.angle_alpha   90.00
_cell.angle_beta   90.00
_cell.angle_gamma   90.00
#
_symmetry.space_group_name_H-M   'P 1'
#
loop_
_entity.id
_entity.type
_entity.pdbx_description
1 polymer ?
#
loop_
_entity_poly.entity_id
_entity_poly.type
_entity_poly.pdbx_seq_one_letter_code
_entity_poly.pdbx_strand_id
1 'polypeptide(L)' 'MVMAVSCAKVPKITVVIGGSFGAGNYAMCGRAYSPNFMFFWPNARISVMGGPQVSLL' A
#
# COMPACT_ATOMS: atom_id res chain seq x y z
N MET A 1 3.41 -3.26 12.57
CA MET A 1 3.18 -2.04 11.75
C MET A 1 1.69 -1.85 11.42
N VAL A 2 1.01 -2.85 10.87
CA VAL A 2 -0.43 -2.78 10.51
C VAL A 2 -1.32 -2.22 11.64
N MET A 3 -1.18 -2.72 12.87
CA MET A 3 -1.97 -2.24 14.01
C MET A 3 -1.81 -0.72 14.22
N ALA A 4 -0.57 -0.23 14.22
CA ALA A 4 -0.29 1.20 14.43
C ALA A 4 -0.99 2.06 13.37
N VAL A 5 -0.97 1.63 12.11
CA VAL A 5 -1.63 2.31 11.00
C VAL A 5 -3.16 2.25 11.09
N SER A 6 -3.72 1.14 11.58
CA SER A 6 -5.18 1.01 11.79
C SER A 6 -5.69 1.86 12.95
N CYS A 7 -4.92 2.02 14.02
CA CYS A 7 -5.35 2.72 15.23
C CYS A 7 -4.94 4.20 15.29
N ALA A 8 -4.05 4.64 14.40
CA ALA A 8 -3.64 6.03 14.31
C ALA A 8 -4.83 6.95 13.93
N LYS A 9 -5.12 7.91 14.81
CA LYS A 9 -6.15 8.95 14.62
C LYS A 9 -5.63 10.25 13.99
N VAL A 10 -4.35 10.28 13.63
CA VAL A 10 -3.74 11.40 12.92
C VAL A 10 -4.09 11.33 11.42
N PRO A 11 -4.08 12.46 10.69
CA PRO A 11 -4.23 12.45 9.24
C PRO A 11 -3.15 11.58 8.59
N LYS A 12 -3.56 10.69 7.68
CA LYS A 12 -2.68 9.76 6.96
C LYS A 12 -2.61 10.16 5.49
N ILE A 13 -1.41 10.41 5.00
CA ILE A 13 -1.15 10.73 3.58
C ILE A 13 -0.25 9.63 3.02
N THR A 14 -0.72 8.94 1.98
CA THR A 14 0.01 7.84 1.35
C THR A 14 0.42 8.25 -0.07
N VAL A 15 1.70 8.15 -0.39
CA VAL A 15 2.21 8.37 -1.75
C VAL A 15 2.89 7.10 -2.22
N VAL A 16 2.32 6.47 -3.25
CA VAL A 16 2.89 5.26 -3.84
C VAL A 16 3.82 5.68 -4.97
N ILE A 17 5.12 5.51 -4.72
CA ILE A 17 6.22 5.89 -5.61
C ILE A 17 6.66 4.73 -6.52
N GLY A 18 6.27 3.50 -6.19
CA GLY A 18 6.70 2.30 -6.92
C GLY A 18 5.82 1.08 -6.62
N GLY A 19 6.43 -0.04 -6.26
CA GLY A 19 5.71 -1.27 -5.93
C GLY A 19 4.99 -1.19 -4.58
N SER A 20 3.72 -1.60 -4.56
CA SER A 20 2.92 -1.77 -3.34
C SER A 20 2.17 -3.09 -3.43
N PHE A 21 2.73 -4.13 -2.79
CA PHE A 21 2.29 -5.52 -2.98
C PHE A 21 1.87 -6.16 -1.66
N GLY A 22 0.76 -6.92 -1.70
CA GLY A 22 0.31 -7.80 -0.63
C GLY A 22 0.33 -7.18 0.78
N ALA A 23 0.96 -7.88 1.73
CA ALA A 23 1.08 -7.44 3.11
C ALA A 23 1.82 -6.10 3.29
N GLY A 24 2.72 -5.75 2.36
CA GLY A 24 3.40 -4.46 2.36
C GLY A 24 2.44 -3.30 2.13
N ASN A 25 1.47 -3.45 1.24
CA ASN A 25 0.41 -2.46 1.02
C ASN A 25 -0.41 -2.25 2.30
N TYR A 26 -0.71 -3.33 3.03
CA TYR A 26 -1.44 -3.23 4.29
C TYR A 26 -0.63 -2.57 5.41
N ALA A 27 0.66 -2.91 5.53
CA ALA A 27 1.54 -2.30 6.52
C ALA A 27 1.80 -0.81 6.26
N MET A 28 1.75 -0.37 5.00
CA MET A 28 2.08 1.00 4.56
C MET A 28 0.87 1.91 4.34
N CYS A 29 -0.23 1.70 5.07
CA CYS A 29 -1.45 2.51 4.93
C CYS A 29 -2.01 2.53 3.50
N GLY A 30 -2.16 1.35 2.92
CA GLY A 30 -2.94 1.15 1.71
C GLY A 30 -4.39 1.62 1.83
N ARG A 31 -5.11 1.58 0.72
CA ARG A 31 -6.51 2.04 0.61
C ARG A 31 -7.44 1.48 1.71
N ALA A 32 -7.23 0.23 2.12
CA ALA A 32 -8.02 -0.43 3.16
C ALA A 32 -7.91 0.21 4.56
N TYR A 33 -6.86 0.99 4.80
CA TYR A 33 -6.62 1.70 6.07
C TYR A 33 -7.01 3.17 6.02
N SER A 34 -7.81 3.55 5.02
CA SER A 34 -8.45 4.87 4.87
C SER A 34 -7.48 6.05 5.05
N PRO A 35 -6.45 6.19 4.20
CA PRO A 35 -5.66 7.42 4.15
C PRO A 35 -6.54 8.60 3.69
N ASN A 36 -6.31 9.78 4.28
CA ASN A 36 -6.99 11.03 3.91
C ASN A 36 -6.71 11.40 2.45
N PHE A 37 -5.46 11.21 2.03
CA PHE A 37 -5.04 11.41 0.65
C PHE A 37 -4.16 10.24 0.21
N MET A 38 -4.42 9.73 -0.99
CA MET A 38 -3.63 8.66 -1.60
C MET A 38 -3.24 9.07 -3.01
N PHE A 39 -1.95 9.24 -3.24
CA PHE A 39 -1.39 9.66 -4.52
C PHE A 39 -0.58 8.53 -5.15
N PHE A 40 -0.59 8.52 -6.47
CA PHE A 40 0.11 7.54 -7.29
C PHE A 40 0.99 8.26 -8.28
N TRP A 41 2.24 7.84 -8.35
CA TRP A 41 3.11 8.23 -9.45
C TRP A 41 2.82 7.32 -10.67
N PRO A 42 3.01 7.75 -11.93
CA PRO A 42 2.66 6.95 -13.11
C PRO A 42 3.34 5.57 -13.18
N ASN A 43 4.48 5.41 -12.51
CA ASN A 43 5.21 4.15 -12.41
C ASN A 43 4.73 3.25 -11.25
N ALA A 44 3.77 3.69 -10.44
CA ALA A 44 3.27 2.94 -9.30
C ALA A 44 2.54 1.66 -9.73
N ARG A 45 2.79 0.56 -9.01
CA ARG A 45 2.15 -0.74 -9.26
C ARG A 45 1.60 -1.29 -7.95
N ILE A 46 0.28 -1.44 -7.89
CA ILE A 46 -0.39 -2.20 -6.82
C ILE A 46 -0.83 -3.55 -7.37
N SER A 47 -0.51 -4.62 -6.66
CA SER A 47 -1.01 -5.98 -6.94
C SER A 47 -0.97 -6.83 -5.68
N VAL A 48 -1.56 -8.03 -5.72
CA VAL A 48 -1.47 -9.01 -4.64
C VAL A 48 -0.01 -9.44 -4.42
N MET A 49 0.76 -9.59 -5.51
CA MET A 49 2.19 -9.90 -5.47
C MET A 49 2.90 -9.34 -6.72
N GLY A 50 4.23 -9.29 -6.69
CA GLY A 50 5.03 -8.83 -7.83
C GLY A 50 4.90 -9.77 -9.04
N GLY A 51 5.05 -9.25 -10.26
CA GLY A 51 4.87 -10.01 -11.50
C GLY A 51 5.60 -11.36 -11.55
N PRO A 52 6.90 -11.45 -11.20
CA PRO A 52 7.62 -12.71 -11.14
C PRO A 52 7.07 -13.72 -10.13
N GLN A 53 6.44 -13.23 -9.05
CA GLN A 53 5.87 -14.07 -8.00
C GLN A 53 4.50 -14.64 -8.39
N VAL A 54 3.73 -13.91 -9.21
CA VAL A 54 2.49 -14.44 -9.82
C VAL A 54 2.79 -15.49 -10.87
N SER A 55 3.89 -15.33 -11.62
CA SER A 55 4.24 -16.18 -12.77
C SER A 55 4.79 -17.56 -12.40
N LEU A 56 5.08 -17.83 -11.12
CA LEU A 56 5.61 -19.11 -10.63
C LEU A 56 4.51 -20.07 -10.12
N LEU A 57 3.24 -19.71 -10.31
CA LEU A 57 2.06 -20.56 -10.13
C LEU A 57 1.54 -21.01 -11.49
#